data_AF-A0A938SJG7-F1
#
_entry.id   AF-A0A938SJG7-F1
#
_cell.length_a   1.000
_cell.length_b   1.000
_cell.length_c   1.000
_cell.angle_alpha   90.00
_cell.angle_beta   90.00
_cell.angle_gamma   90.00
#
_symmetry.space_group_name_H-M   'P 1'
#
loop_
_entity.id
_entity.type
_entity.pdbx_description
1 polymer ?
#
loop_
_entity_poly.entity_id
_entity_poly.type
_entity_poly.pdbx_seq_one_letter_code
_entity_poly.pdbx_strand_id
1 'polypeptide(L)'
;MKKRFNPHDPKRTVDPPQADKPKPGSCWRDNVERCNKADVPLIFAIPCMYWRTRDWCGFEGLSMMVYDQPSLVHEMFEFWTWFLIELLKEPLSHIKVDEIILSEDMAFKGQAMLSPAKIREFMVPRYKRLYEFFKSKGVEAVVMDCDGYNNQILDAMYPEVLDGIQPIEIAAGNDPEEMLRKYPGIFIHGGIDKRELRFSRPQARAEVARRFKTAWDYGGYIPHVDHGVPPDVPLRNFLYYVELAQGFACGKNLATYEPPCRLEKQLGPIEEMFDPRHAIAEAYGEECVTS
;
A
#
# COMPACT_ATOMS: atom_id res chain seq x y z
N MET A 1 23.09 13.00 10.88
CA MET A 1 22.56 11.85 10.09
C MET A 1 23.54 10.68 9.97
N LYS A 2 24.82 10.86 9.57
CA LYS A 2 25.75 9.77 9.22
C LYS A 2 25.94 8.65 10.27
N LYS A 3 25.89 8.94 11.58
CA LYS A 3 25.98 7.88 12.62
C LYS A 3 24.75 6.96 12.68
N ARG A 4 23.56 7.45 12.33
CA ARG A 4 22.30 6.68 12.38
C ARG A 4 21.96 6.06 11.02
N PHE A 5 22.30 6.75 9.93
CA PHE A 5 22.05 6.34 8.56
C PHE A 5 23.37 6.10 7.82
N ASN A 6 24.11 5.09 8.27
CA ASN A 6 25.24 4.53 7.54
C ASN A 6 24.80 3.19 6.91
N PRO A 7 24.68 3.07 5.58
CA PRO A 7 24.26 1.82 4.95
C PRO A 7 25.32 0.72 5.06
N HIS A 8 26.58 1.09 5.28
CA HIS A 8 27.72 0.16 5.41
C HIS A 8 28.06 -0.19 6.86
N ASP A 9 27.23 0.20 7.84
CA ASP A 9 27.47 -0.19 9.22
C ASP A 9 27.34 -1.72 9.34
N PRO A 10 28.39 -2.46 9.77
CA PRO A 10 28.32 -3.91 9.95
C PRO A 10 27.20 -4.33 10.92
N LYS A 11 26.76 -3.45 11.82
CA LYS A 11 25.59 -3.71 12.69
C LYS A 11 24.28 -3.90 11.94
N ARG A 12 24.21 -3.51 10.67
CA ARG A 12 23.05 -3.75 9.79
C ARG A 12 23.06 -5.15 9.17
N THR A 13 24.19 -5.84 9.25
CA THR A 13 24.38 -7.16 8.67
C THR A 13 24.49 -8.27 9.71
N VAL A 14 24.59 -7.91 10.99
CA VAL A 14 24.59 -8.84 12.13
C VAL A 14 23.34 -8.66 12.97
N ASP A 15 22.88 -9.74 13.61
CA ASP A 15 21.81 -9.65 14.57
C ASP A 15 22.18 -8.69 15.71
N PRO A 16 21.28 -7.80 16.14
CA PRO A 16 21.58 -6.85 17.21
C PRO A 16 21.97 -7.63 18.48
N PRO A 17 23.17 -7.38 19.08
CA PRO A 17 23.66 -8.17 20.21
C PRO A 17 22.85 -8.08 21.52
N GLN A 18 21.73 -7.36 21.56
CA GLN A 18 21.03 -6.96 22.79
C GLN A 18 19.50 -6.85 22.65
N ALA A 19 18.88 -7.53 21.68
CA ALA A 19 17.45 -7.84 21.83
C ALA A 19 17.36 -9.16 22.59
N ASP A 20 16.72 -9.19 23.77
CA ASP A 20 16.54 -10.38 24.63
C ASP A 20 15.83 -11.58 23.96
N LYS A 21 15.58 -11.50 22.65
CA LYS A 21 15.49 -12.55 21.63
C LYS A 21 15.43 -11.83 20.28
N PRO A 22 16.46 -11.84 19.40
CA PRO A 22 16.22 -11.46 18.01
C PRO A 22 15.12 -12.40 17.48
N LYS A 23 13.98 -11.84 17.07
CA LYS A 23 12.90 -12.65 16.50
C LYS A 23 13.47 -13.32 15.25
N PRO A 24 13.29 -14.64 15.06
CA PRO A 24 13.70 -15.31 13.82
C PRO A 24 13.26 -14.49 12.60
N GLY A 25 14.21 -14.17 11.71
CA GLY A 25 13.95 -13.35 10.53
C GLY A 25 14.13 -11.83 10.70
N SER A 26 14.71 -11.35 11.81
CA SER A 26 15.09 -9.93 11.96
C SER A 26 16.23 -9.50 11.02
N CYS A 27 17.11 -10.43 10.65
CA CYS A 27 18.10 -10.22 9.60
C CYS A 27 17.56 -10.75 8.26
N TRP A 28 17.77 -10.00 7.17
CA TRP A 28 17.34 -10.45 5.84
C TRP A 28 18.06 -11.74 5.41
N ARG A 29 19.29 -11.98 5.89
CA ARG A 29 20.08 -13.18 5.55
C ARG A 29 19.37 -14.47 5.95
N ASP A 30 18.70 -14.47 7.09
CA ASP A 30 17.96 -15.65 7.59
C ASP A 30 16.73 -15.97 6.74
N ASN A 31 16.27 -15.00 5.95
CA ASN A 31 15.08 -15.12 5.13
C ASN A 31 15.40 -15.52 3.68
N VAL A 32 16.66 -15.55 3.25
CA VAL A 32 17.04 -15.76 1.84
C VAL A 32 16.43 -17.05 1.27
N GLU A 33 16.63 -18.19 1.95
CA GLU A 33 16.11 -19.47 1.48
C GLU A 33 14.57 -19.49 1.47
N ARG A 34 13.95 -18.97 2.53
CA ARG A 34 12.48 -18.92 2.66
C ARG A 34 11.85 -18.06 1.58
N CYS A 35 12.41 -16.88 1.34
CA CYS A 35 11.93 -15.93 0.34
C CYS A 35 12.07 -16.50 -1.08
N ASN A 36 13.23 -17.07 -1.42
CA ASN A 36 13.48 -17.58 -2.77
C ASN A 36 12.75 -18.90 -3.09
N LYS A 37 12.24 -19.60 -2.07
CA LYS A 37 11.43 -20.82 -2.23
C LYS A 37 9.92 -20.57 -2.09
N ALA A 38 9.49 -19.32 -1.89
CA ALA A 38 8.09 -18.99 -1.75
C ALA A 38 7.30 -19.37 -3.03
N ASP A 39 6.11 -19.92 -2.84
CA ASP A 39 5.14 -20.23 -3.88
C ASP A 39 4.13 -19.09 -4.10
N VAL A 40 4.30 -17.99 -3.38
CA VAL A 40 3.52 -16.76 -3.45
C VAL A 40 4.43 -15.57 -3.78
N PRO A 41 3.90 -14.49 -4.36
CA PRO A 41 4.68 -13.29 -4.65
C PRO A 41 5.35 -12.73 -3.40
N LEU A 42 6.65 -12.43 -3.51
CA LEU A 42 7.39 -11.76 -2.45
C LEU A 42 7.29 -10.25 -2.63
N ILE A 43 6.65 -9.61 -1.66
CA ILE A 43 6.46 -8.16 -1.62
C ILE A 43 7.36 -7.56 -0.55
N PHE A 44 8.07 -6.49 -0.89
CA PHE A 44 8.91 -5.75 0.06
C PHE A 44 8.57 -4.25 0.06
N ALA A 45 8.12 -3.75 1.21
CA ALA A 45 7.75 -2.36 1.41
C ALA A 45 8.89 -1.54 2.03
N ILE A 46 9.09 -0.33 1.53
CA ILE A 46 10.12 0.59 2.03
C ILE A 46 9.57 2.01 2.22
N PRO A 47 9.89 2.69 3.34
CA PRO A 47 9.55 4.10 3.52
C PRO A 47 10.35 4.96 2.54
N CYS A 48 9.64 5.74 1.74
CA CYS A 48 10.25 6.55 0.69
C CYS A 48 10.32 8.04 1.06
N MET A 49 10.61 8.88 0.07
CA MET A 49 11.18 10.21 0.26
C MET A 49 10.26 11.15 1.02
N TYR A 50 9.01 11.31 0.59
CA TYR A 50 8.10 12.29 1.18
C TYR A 50 7.78 11.90 2.62
N TRP A 51 7.36 10.65 2.85
CA TRP A 51 7.07 10.15 4.20
C TRP A 51 8.29 10.29 5.11
N ARG A 52 9.46 9.77 4.70
CA ARG A 52 10.63 9.78 5.58
C ARG A 52 11.06 11.18 5.98
N THR A 53 11.02 12.12 5.05
CA THR A 53 11.38 13.52 5.33
C THR A 53 10.29 14.25 6.10
N ARG A 54 9.02 13.92 5.88
CA ARG A 54 7.88 14.36 6.69
C ARG A 54 8.07 13.94 8.15
N ASP A 55 8.52 12.72 8.41
CA ASP A 55 8.84 12.29 9.79
C ASP A 55 9.99 13.11 10.41
N TRP A 56 10.90 13.66 9.61
CA TRP A 56 12.02 14.46 10.12
C TRP A 56 11.62 15.91 10.41
N CYS A 57 10.78 16.49 9.56
CA CYS A 57 10.46 17.92 9.56
C CYS A 57 9.05 18.23 10.09
N GLY A 58 8.19 17.22 10.23
CA GLY A 58 6.74 17.39 10.33
C GLY A 58 6.11 17.73 8.97
N PHE A 59 4.79 17.55 8.87
CA PHE A 59 4.03 17.84 7.65
C PHE A 59 4.10 19.32 7.25
N GLU A 60 3.78 20.23 8.17
CA GLU A 60 3.85 21.68 7.93
C GLU A 60 5.28 22.12 7.62
N GLY A 61 6.26 21.63 8.38
CA GLY A 61 7.67 21.95 8.20
C GLY A 61 8.19 21.57 6.82
N LEU A 62 7.94 20.33 6.37
CA LEU A 62 8.34 19.90 5.02
C LEU A 62 7.64 20.73 3.94
N SER A 63 6.35 21.03 4.12
CA SER A 63 5.56 21.81 3.16
C SER A 63 6.12 23.22 2.96
N MET A 64 6.52 23.90 4.05
CA MET A 64 7.16 25.21 3.98
C MET A 64 8.58 25.12 3.38
N MET A 65 9.36 24.12 3.78
CA MET A 65 10.75 23.94 3.33
C MET A 65 10.87 23.73 1.81
N VAL A 66 9.87 23.13 1.15
CA VAL A 66 9.86 22.98 -0.32
C VAL A 66 9.94 24.35 -1.04
N TYR A 67 9.45 25.42 -0.40
CA TYR A 67 9.48 26.78 -0.94
C TYR A 67 10.60 27.62 -0.35
N ASP A 68 10.77 27.58 0.97
CA ASP A 68 11.72 28.46 1.69
C ASP A 68 13.16 27.93 1.62
N GLN A 69 13.33 26.61 1.54
CA GLN A 69 14.63 25.92 1.60
C GLN A 69 14.75 24.79 0.55
N PRO A 70 14.47 25.04 -0.75
CA PRO A 70 14.40 24.00 -1.77
C PRO A 70 15.71 23.21 -1.92
N SER A 71 16.85 23.87 -1.79
CA SER A 71 18.17 23.22 -1.84
C SER A 71 18.35 22.18 -0.74
N LEU A 72 17.85 22.45 0.48
CA LEU A 72 17.93 21.51 1.59
C LEU A 72 17.00 20.32 1.37
N VAL A 73 15.78 20.55 0.86
CA VAL A 73 14.86 19.44 0.51
C VAL A 73 15.45 18.56 -0.58
N HIS A 74 16.09 19.14 -1.60
CA HIS A 74 16.82 18.38 -2.61
C HIS A 74 17.95 17.54 -2.01
N GLU A 75 18.72 18.08 -1.07
CA GLU A 75 19.78 17.35 -0.37
C GLU A 75 19.21 16.20 0.48
N MET A 76 18.10 16.43 1.19
CA MET A 76 17.42 15.40 1.99
C MET A 76 16.93 14.24 1.12
N PHE A 77 16.28 14.53 -0.01
CA PHE A 77 15.78 13.50 -0.92
C PHE A 77 16.94 12.77 -1.62
N GLU A 78 17.99 13.50 -1.98
CA GLU A 78 19.21 12.91 -2.56
C GLU A 78 19.87 11.93 -1.58
N PHE A 79 20.06 12.37 -0.34
CA PHE A 79 20.63 11.56 0.72
C PHE A 79 19.81 10.29 0.96
N TRP A 80 18.49 10.40 1.04
CA TRP A 80 17.63 9.24 1.28
C TRP A 80 17.66 8.24 0.12
N THR A 81 17.67 8.75 -1.11
CA THR A 81 17.78 7.93 -2.32
C THR A 81 19.08 7.13 -2.35
N TRP A 82 20.21 7.81 -2.13
CA TRP A 82 21.51 7.15 -2.01
C TRP A 82 21.51 6.10 -0.89
N PHE A 83 20.98 6.46 0.28
CA PHE A 83 20.94 5.58 1.43
C PHE A 83 20.15 4.29 1.15
N LEU A 84 18.97 4.39 0.53
CA LEU A 84 18.15 3.24 0.16
C LEU A 84 18.86 2.34 -0.86
N ILE A 85 19.46 2.91 -1.90
CA ILE A 85 20.18 2.14 -2.92
C ILE A 85 21.33 1.36 -2.29
N GLU A 86 22.18 2.03 -1.50
CA GLU A 86 23.33 1.37 -0.87
C GLU A 86 22.91 0.33 0.18
N LEU A 87 21.86 0.61 0.95
CA LEU A 87 21.34 -0.32 1.96
C LEU A 87 20.78 -1.60 1.33
N LEU A 88 20.05 -1.46 0.21
CA LEU A 88 19.31 -2.56 -0.40
C LEU A 88 20.12 -3.33 -1.46
N LYS A 89 21.30 -2.82 -1.85
CA LYS A 89 22.14 -3.41 -2.88
C LYS A 89 22.49 -4.87 -2.63
N GLU A 90 22.85 -5.22 -1.39
CA GLU A 90 23.22 -6.57 -0.97
C GLU A 90 21.97 -7.46 -0.74
N PRO A 91 20.96 -7.08 0.07
CA PRO A 91 19.75 -7.90 0.25
C PRO A 91 19.11 -8.33 -1.08
N LEU A 92 18.94 -7.38 -2.01
CA LEU A 92 18.30 -7.64 -3.31
C LEU A 92 19.21 -8.36 -4.32
N SER A 93 20.48 -8.61 -4.01
CA SER A 93 21.29 -9.57 -4.80
C SER A 93 21.12 -11.02 -4.33
N HIS A 94 20.53 -11.23 -3.15
CA HIS A 94 20.32 -12.56 -2.59
C HIS A 94 18.85 -12.97 -2.57
N ILE A 95 17.93 -12.01 -2.49
CA ILE A 95 16.50 -12.24 -2.41
C ILE A 95 15.86 -11.75 -3.71
N LYS A 96 15.18 -12.65 -4.42
CA LYS A 96 14.32 -12.28 -5.54
C LYS A 96 13.00 -11.73 -4.98
N VAL A 97 12.78 -10.44 -5.18
CA VAL A 97 11.53 -9.74 -4.81
C VAL A 97 10.73 -9.53 -6.09
N ASP A 98 9.44 -9.84 -6.07
CA ASP A 98 8.55 -9.70 -7.23
C ASP A 98 7.97 -8.27 -7.28
N GLU A 99 7.61 -7.72 -6.11
CA GLU A 99 7.03 -6.37 -5.98
C GLU A 99 7.74 -5.53 -4.91
N ILE A 100 8.07 -4.29 -5.26
CA ILE A 100 8.49 -3.26 -4.30
C ILE A 100 7.33 -2.30 -4.07
N ILE A 101 6.98 -2.12 -2.79
CA ILE A 101 6.06 -1.07 -2.36
C ILE A 101 6.86 0.14 -1.89
N LEU A 102 6.67 1.26 -2.57
CA LEU A 102 7.20 2.56 -2.18
C LEU A 102 6.20 3.21 -1.23
N SER A 103 6.40 3.04 0.07
CA SER A 103 5.52 3.61 1.10
C SER A 103 5.66 5.12 1.14
N GLU A 104 4.64 5.78 0.63
CA GLU A 104 4.41 7.22 0.67
C GLU A 104 3.04 7.51 1.30
N ASP A 105 2.87 8.74 1.72
CA ASP A 105 1.60 9.24 2.25
C ASP A 105 1.61 10.74 1.97
N MET A 106 1.38 11.03 0.70
CA MET A 106 1.61 12.33 0.07
C MET A 106 0.40 12.82 -0.72
N ALA A 107 -0.79 12.31 -0.44
CA ALA A 107 -2.04 12.88 -0.90
C ALA A 107 -3.04 13.06 0.25
N PHE A 108 -3.97 13.98 0.04
CA PHE A 108 -5.19 14.13 0.83
C PHE A 108 -6.38 13.68 -0.01
N LYS A 109 -7.57 13.71 0.61
CA LYS A 109 -8.86 13.31 -0.01
C LYS A 109 -9.13 13.90 -1.40
N GLY A 110 -8.56 15.04 -1.78
CA GLY A 110 -8.85 15.68 -3.07
C GLY A 110 -7.64 16.00 -3.95
N GLN A 111 -6.41 15.90 -3.43
CA GLN A 111 -5.22 16.36 -4.15
C GLN A 111 -3.93 15.84 -3.51
N ALA A 112 -2.85 15.85 -4.28
CA ALA A 112 -1.52 15.60 -3.76
C ALA A 112 -1.07 16.73 -2.80
N MET A 113 -0.24 16.39 -1.82
CA MET A 113 0.35 17.33 -0.87
C MET A 113 1.36 18.27 -1.54
N LEU A 114 2.00 17.80 -2.62
CA LEU A 114 2.84 18.61 -3.50
C LEU A 114 2.17 18.74 -4.86
N SER A 115 2.30 19.91 -5.49
CA SER A 115 1.79 20.10 -6.85
C SER A 115 2.52 19.16 -7.83
N PRO A 116 1.88 18.75 -8.95
CA PRO A 116 2.54 17.91 -9.96
C PRO A 116 3.87 18.47 -10.45
N ALA A 117 4.00 19.79 -10.56
CA ALA A 117 5.26 20.44 -10.93
C ALA A 117 6.36 20.22 -9.87
N LYS A 118 6.01 20.33 -8.58
CA LYS A 118 6.95 20.07 -7.47
C LYS A 118 7.27 18.59 -7.35
N ILE A 119 6.31 17.69 -7.60
CA ILE A 119 6.59 16.26 -7.68
C ILE A 119 7.63 15.97 -8.77
N ARG A 120 7.45 16.53 -9.98
CA ARG A 120 8.41 16.36 -11.09
C ARG A 120 9.80 16.92 -10.76
N GLU A 121 9.87 18.09 -10.15
CA GLU A 121 11.12 18.75 -9.79
C GLU A 121 11.88 18.00 -8.69
N PHE A 122 11.21 17.67 -7.58
CA PHE A 122 11.85 17.15 -6.39
C PHE A 122 11.97 15.63 -6.39
N MET A 123 10.99 14.90 -6.90
CA MET A 123 10.86 13.46 -6.64
C MET A 123 11.22 12.60 -7.85
N VAL A 124 10.73 12.93 -9.05
CA VAL A 124 10.89 12.09 -10.25
C VAL A 124 12.35 11.72 -10.55
N PRO A 125 13.34 12.63 -10.52
CA PRO A 125 14.74 12.25 -10.80
C PRO A 125 15.32 11.22 -9.81
N ARG A 126 14.85 11.23 -8.56
CA ARG A 126 15.28 10.28 -7.53
C ARG A 126 14.53 8.96 -7.64
N TYR A 127 13.22 9.02 -7.85
CA TYR A 127 12.41 7.83 -8.09
C TYR A 127 12.83 7.08 -9.34
N LYS A 128 13.25 7.78 -10.40
CA LYS A 128 13.81 7.14 -11.59
C LYS A 128 15.03 6.28 -11.26
N ARG A 129 15.95 6.78 -10.45
CA ARG A 129 17.14 6.02 -10.02
C ARG A 129 16.78 4.83 -9.14
N LEU A 130 15.79 4.98 -8.24
CA LEU A 130 15.28 3.86 -7.44
C LEU A 130 14.60 2.80 -8.32
N TYR A 131 13.73 3.24 -9.25
CA TYR A 131 13.03 2.39 -10.20
C TYR A 131 14.02 1.59 -11.04
N GLU A 132 15.00 2.25 -11.69
CA GLU A 132 16.06 1.59 -12.45
C GLU A 132 16.87 0.62 -11.59
N PHE A 133 17.19 0.99 -10.35
CA PHE A 133 17.85 0.10 -9.40
C PHE A 133 17.02 -1.15 -9.11
N PHE A 134 15.74 -1.02 -8.76
CA PHE A 134 14.87 -2.17 -8.50
C PHE A 134 14.69 -3.06 -9.73
N LYS A 135 14.44 -2.47 -10.91
CA LYS A 135 14.37 -3.21 -12.17
C LYS A 135 15.68 -3.95 -12.47
N SER A 136 16.84 -3.35 -12.19
CA SER A 136 18.15 -4.01 -12.36
C SER A 136 18.35 -5.22 -11.44
N LYS A 137 17.57 -5.32 -10.36
CA LYS A 137 17.53 -6.48 -9.44
C LYS A 137 16.50 -7.53 -9.83
N GLY A 138 15.80 -7.32 -10.96
CA GLY A 138 14.78 -8.25 -11.45
C GLY A 138 13.42 -8.09 -10.77
N VAL A 139 13.16 -6.96 -10.09
CA VAL A 139 11.83 -6.64 -9.56
C VAL A 139 10.87 -6.42 -10.72
N GLU A 140 9.74 -7.11 -10.70
CA GLU A 140 8.75 -7.08 -11.78
C GLU A 140 7.84 -5.84 -11.66
N ALA A 141 7.42 -5.49 -10.43
CA ALA A 141 6.53 -4.36 -10.16
C ALA A 141 7.08 -3.41 -9.09
N VAL A 142 7.02 -2.11 -9.36
CA VAL A 142 7.32 -1.02 -8.42
C VAL A 142 6.04 -0.21 -8.26
N VAL A 143 5.38 -0.39 -7.13
CA VAL A 143 4.05 0.15 -6.82
C VAL A 143 4.19 1.19 -5.72
N MET A 144 3.61 2.37 -5.91
CA MET A 144 3.52 3.36 -4.84
C MET A 144 2.38 3.01 -3.90
N ASP A 145 2.61 3.07 -2.60
CA ASP A 145 1.56 3.10 -1.59
C ASP A 145 1.35 4.56 -1.20
N CYS A 146 0.14 5.10 -1.38
CA CYS A 146 -0.22 6.46 -1.03
C CYS A 146 -1.73 6.58 -0.86
N ASP A 147 -2.15 6.92 0.35
CA ASP A 147 -3.54 7.24 0.68
C ASP A 147 -3.97 8.56 0.02
N GLY A 148 -5.28 8.73 -0.15
CA GLY A 148 -5.91 9.91 -0.74
C GLY A 148 -6.11 9.84 -2.26
N TYR A 149 -6.12 11.00 -2.92
CA TYR A 149 -6.41 11.11 -4.35
C TYR A 149 -5.16 10.96 -5.21
N ASN A 150 -5.10 9.86 -5.96
CA ASN A 150 -3.86 9.36 -6.59
C ASN A 150 -3.59 9.94 -7.98
N ASN A 151 -4.60 10.51 -8.64
CA ASN A 151 -4.47 10.89 -10.05
C ASN A 151 -3.39 11.96 -10.30
N GLN A 152 -3.24 12.95 -9.41
CA GLN A 152 -2.22 13.98 -9.58
C GLN A 152 -0.79 13.43 -9.43
N ILE A 153 -0.62 12.41 -8.60
CA ILE A 153 0.66 11.71 -8.41
C ILE A 153 0.97 10.90 -9.67
N LEU A 154 0.00 10.12 -10.16
CA LEU A 154 0.15 9.34 -11.37
C LEU A 154 0.43 10.21 -12.59
N ASP A 155 -0.28 11.33 -12.75
CA ASP A 155 -0.02 12.30 -13.83
C ASP A 155 1.44 12.78 -13.83
N ALA A 156 2.08 12.86 -12.65
CA ALA A 156 3.46 13.31 -12.51
C ALA A 156 4.51 12.18 -12.64
N MET A 157 4.18 10.95 -12.24
CA MET A 157 5.16 9.87 -12.05
C MET A 157 4.99 8.67 -12.99
N TYR A 158 3.76 8.32 -13.37
CA TYR A 158 3.49 7.18 -14.23
C TYR A 158 3.60 7.58 -15.71
N PRO A 159 4.16 6.73 -16.59
CA PRO A 159 4.78 5.42 -16.34
C PRO A 159 6.30 5.49 -16.09
N GLU A 160 6.87 6.69 -15.96
CA GLU A 160 8.34 6.84 -15.98
C GLU A 160 9.04 6.21 -14.78
N VAL A 161 8.43 6.26 -13.60
CA VAL A 161 9.09 5.84 -12.35
C VAL A 161 8.26 4.90 -11.47
N LEU A 162 7.09 4.48 -11.94
CA LEU A 162 6.16 3.59 -11.26
C LEU A 162 5.50 2.65 -12.27
N ASP A 163 5.24 1.41 -11.87
CA ASP A 163 4.38 0.49 -12.61
C ASP A 163 2.93 0.54 -12.11
N GLY A 164 2.71 1.05 -10.89
CA GLY A 164 1.40 1.02 -10.25
C GLY A 164 1.24 1.91 -9.02
N ILE A 165 0.02 1.95 -8.49
CA ILE A 165 -0.31 2.63 -7.23
C ILE A 165 -1.38 1.89 -6.43
N GLN A 166 -1.27 1.94 -5.11
CA GLN A 166 -2.23 1.46 -4.14
C GLN A 166 -2.26 2.42 -2.93
N PRO A 167 -3.29 2.32 -2.08
CA PRO A 167 -4.57 1.73 -2.40
C PRO A 167 -5.45 2.70 -3.20
N ILE A 168 -6.38 2.15 -3.98
CA ILE A 168 -7.36 2.98 -4.70
C ILE A 168 -8.52 3.34 -3.78
N GLU A 169 -8.38 4.42 -3.01
CA GLU A 169 -9.40 4.90 -2.07
C GLU A 169 -10.62 5.51 -2.77
N ILE A 170 -11.79 4.88 -2.63
CA ILE A 170 -13.02 5.35 -3.27
C ILE A 170 -13.54 6.62 -2.58
N ALA A 171 -13.37 6.71 -1.26
CA ALA A 171 -13.78 7.90 -0.50
C ALA A 171 -12.98 9.17 -0.87
N ALA A 172 -11.78 9.02 -1.45
CA ALA A 172 -10.95 10.10 -1.96
C ALA A 172 -11.25 10.46 -3.43
N GLY A 173 -12.31 9.89 -4.02
CA GLY A 173 -12.74 10.21 -5.38
C GLY A 173 -11.91 9.54 -6.46
N ASN A 174 -11.11 8.52 -6.13
CA ASN A 174 -10.53 7.66 -7.14
C ASN A 174 -11.61 6.73 -7.73
N ASP A 175 -11.49 6.42 -9.02
CA ASP A 175 -12.26 5.36 -9.66
C ASP A 175 -11.32 4.41 -10.42
N PRO A 176 -11.27 3.12 -10.05
CA PRO A 176 -10.42 2.13 -10.71
C PRO A 176 -10.61 2.06 -12.23
N GLU A 177 -11.84 2.16 -12.73
CA GLU A 177 -12.14 2.02 -14.15
C GLU A 177 -11.65 3.24 -14.95
N GLU A 178 -11.87 4.45 -14.41
CA GLU A 178 -11.31 5.67 -14.98
C GLU A 178 -9.78 5.65 -14.99
N MET A 179 -9.15 5.17 -13.91
CA MET A 179 -7.70 5.06 -13.83
C MET A 179 -7.12 4.08 -14.84
N LEU A 180 -7.71 2.88 -14.98
CA LEU A 180 -7.27 1.87 -15.94
C LEU A 180 -7.40 2.34 -17.39
N ARG A 181 -8.41 3.17 -17.70
CA ARG A 181 -8.55 3.82 -19.01
C ARG A 181 -7.51 4.93 -19.23
N LYS A 182 -7.30 5.77 -18.20
CA LYS A 182 -6.43 6.95 -18.28
C LYS A 182 -4.95 6.58 -18.33
N TYR A 183 -4.56 5.50 -17.65
CA TYR A 183 -3.18 5.04 -17.54
C TYR A 183 -3.02 3.60 -18.07
N PRO A 184 -2.91 3.41 -19.39
CA PRO A 184 -2.80 2.08 -19.97
C PRO A 184 -1.60 1.31 -19.40
N GLY A 185 -1.83 0.06 -18.99
CA GLY A 185 -0.79 -0.83 -18.45
C GLY A 185 -0.50 -0.67 -16.96
N ILE A 186 -1.19 0.23 -16.25
CA ILE A 186 -0.97 0.44 -14.82
C ILE A 186 -1.40 -0.77 -14.00
N PHE A 187 -0.65 -1.06 -12.93
CA PHE A 187 -1.09 -1.97 -11.87
C PHE A 187 -1.75 -1.19 -10.73
N ILE A 188 -2.96 -1.54 -10.35
CA ILE A 188 -3.66 -0.90 -9.23
C ILE A 188 -4.23 -1.93 -8.26
N HIS A 189 -4.14 -1.65 -6.96
CA HIS A 189 -4.73 -2.48 -5.91
C HIS A 189 -5.71 -1.68 -5.04
N GLY A 190 -6.77 -2.30 -4.55
CA GLY A 190 -7.77 -1.67 -3.67
C GLY A 190 -9.12 -1.49 -4.35
N GLY A 191 -9.79 -0.35 -4.15
CA GLY A 191 -10.98 0.03 -4.91
C GLY A 191 -12.31 -0.58 -4.46
N ILE A 192 -12.35 -1.53 -3.52
CA ILE A 192 -13.61 -1.95 -2.89
C ILE A 192 -13.95 -0.95 -1.79
N ASP A 193 -15.04 -0.22 -1.97
CA ASP A 193 -15.50 0.76 -0.99
C ASP A 193 -15.88 0.08 0.33
N LYS A 194 -15.02 0.24 1.34
CA LYS A 194 -15.22 -0.32 2.69
C LYS A 194 -16.53 0.11 3.33
N ARG A 195 -17.14 1.22 2.92
CA ARG A 195 -18.43 1.70 3.44
C ARG A 195 -19.58 0.79 3.01
N GLU A 196 -19.52 0.24 1.81
CA GLU A 196 -20.55 -0.67 1.29
C GLU A 196 -20.54 -2.03 2.00
N LEU A 197 -19.39 -2.43 2.54
CA LEU A 197 -19.25 -3.67 3.31
C LEU A 197 -19.92 -3.60 4.70
N ARG A 198 -20.21 -2.39 5.20
CA ARG A 198 -20.85 -2.16 6.52
C ARG A 198 -22.33 -2.49 6.52
N PHE A 199 -22.96 -2.43 5.35
CA PHE A 199 -24.41 -2.47 5.23
C PHE A 199 -24.94 -3.89 4.97
N SER A 200 -25.99 -4.01 4.15
CA SER A 200 -26.62 -5.28 3.86
C SER A 200 -25.75 -6.16 2.94
N ARG A 201 -25.93 -7.48 3.04
CA ARG A 201 -25.26 -8.44 2.16
C ARG A 201 -25.46 -8.14 0.66
N PRO A 202 -26.67 -7.77 0.17
CA PRO A 202 -26.85 -7.36 -1.22
C PRO A 202 -26.04 -6.12 -1.62
N GLN A 203 -25.87 -5.14 -0.74
CA GLN A 203 -25.05 -3.95 -1.02
C GLN A 203 -23.56 -4.30 -1.10
N ALA A 204 -23.04 -5.01 -0.11
CA ALA A 204 -21.66 -5.51 -0.13
C ALA A 204 -21.39 -6.34 -1.40
N ARG A 205 -22.33 -7.20 -1.78
CA ARG A 205 -22.27 -8.00 -3.00
C ARG A 205 -22.20 -7.13 -4.26
N ALA A 206 -23.06 -6.11 -4.35
CA ALA A 206 -23.11 -5.24 -5.52
C ALA A 206 -21.79 -4.49 -5.73
N GLU A 207 -21.20 -3.97 -4.65
CA GLU A 207 -19.90 -3.29 -4.72
C GLU A 207 -18.79 -4.24 -5.16
N VAL A 208 -18.68 -5.40 -4.51
CA VAL A 208 -17.66 -6.42 -4.84
C VAL A 208 -17.82 -6.84 -6.31
N ALA A 209 -19.02 -7.23 -6.73
CA ALA A 209 -19.25 -7.67 -8.11
C ALA A 209 -18.91 -6.59 -9.14
N ARG A 210 -19.20 -5.31 -8.85
CA ARG A 210 -18.83 -4.18 -9.71
C ARG A 210 -17.31 -4.11 -9.90
N ARG A 211 -16.54 -4.10 -8.80
CA ARG A 211 -15.08 -3.95 -8.85
C ARG A 211 -14.38 -5.14 -9.48
N PHE A 212 -14.85 -6.36 -9.21
CA PHE A 212 -14.33 -7.56 -9.86
C PHE A 212 -14.69 -7.64 -11.34
N LYS A 213 -15.84 -7.10 -11.77
CA LYS A 213 -16.14 -6.92 -13.20
C LYS A 213 -15.11 -6.01 -13.86
N THR A 214 -14.79 -4.86 -13.25
CA THR A 214 -13.74 -3.96 -13.75
C THR A 214 -12.40 -4.70 -13.85
N ALA A 215 -12.01 -5.47 -12.84
CA ALA A 215 -10.77 -6.25 -12.91
C ALA A 215 -10.76 -7.25 -14.08
N TRP A 216 -11.90 -7.92 -14.33
CA TRP A 216 -12.05 -8.85 -15.44
C TRP A 216 -11.95 -8.17 -16.82
N ASP A 217 -12.58 -7.01 -16.96
CA ASP A 217 -12.66 -6.32 -18.26
C ASP A 217 -11.32 -5.71 -18.69
N TYR A 218 -10.51 -5.20 -17.75
CA TYR A 218 -9.31 -4.41 -18.05
C TYR A 218 -7.99 -5.15 -17.76
N GLY A 219 -7.94 -6.09 -16.81
CA GLY A 219 -6.68 -6.60 -16.28
C GLY A 219 -5.89 -5.54 -15.50
N GLY A 220 -4.73 -5.90 -14.94
CA GLY A 220 -3.88 -4.96 -14.17
C GLY A 220 -4.47 -4.45 -12.85
N TYR A 221 -5.63 -4.97 -12.44
CA TYR A 221 -6.33 -4.55 -11.23
C TYR A 221 -6.57 -5.72 -10.30
N ILE A 222 -6.11 -5.60 -9.05
CA ILE A 222 -6.39 -6.53 -7.94
C ILE A 222 -7.37 -5.85 -6.98
N PRO A 223 -8.68 -6.14 -7.06
CA PRO A 223 -9.64 -5.58 -6.13
C PRO A 223 -9.42 -6.11 -4.72
N HIS A 224 -9.27 -5.20 -3.77
CA HIS A 224 -9.39 -5.49 -2.35
C HIS A 224 -10.00 -4.27 -1.64
N VAL A 225 -10.22 -4.37 -0.33
CA VAL A 225 -10.74 -3.25 0.48
C VAL A 225 -9.85 -2.04 0.28
N ASP A 226 -10.44 -0.89 -0.05
CA ASP A 226 -9.75 0.30 -0.50
C ASP A 226 -8.79 0.95 0.50
N HIS A 227 -8.72 0.46 1.74
CA HIS A 227 -7.65 0.67 2.73
C HIS A 227 -7.82 -0.42 3.82
N GLY A 228 -7.39 -0.14 5.05
CA GLY A 228 -7.75 -0.91 6.24
C GLY A 228 -9.27 -1.10 6.42
N VAL A 229 -9.63 -2.29 6.91
CA VAL A 229 -11.01 -2.67 7.23
C VAL A 229 -11.38 -2.03 8.57
N PRO A 230 -12.35 -1.12 8.61
CA PRO A 230 -12.74 -0.46 9.85
C PRO A 230 -13.55 -1.41 10.74
N PRO A 231 -13.55 -1.20 12.07
CA PRO A 231 -14.22 -2.11 13.00
C PRO A 231 -15.75 -2.13 12.85
N ASP A 232 -16.32 -1.15 12.14
CA ASP A 232 -17.75 -1.06 11.84
C ASP A 232 -18.21 -1.93 10.65
N VAL A 233 -17.31 -2.71 10.04
CA VAL A 233 -17.66 -3.74 9.05
C VAL A 233 -18.00 -5.05 9.77
N PRO A 234 -19.24 -5.58 9.63
CA PRO A 234 -19.58 -6.87 10.22
C PRO A 234 -18.67 -7.99 9.70
N LEU A 235 -18.08 -8.78 10.60
CA LEU A 235 -17.19 -9.88 10.23
C LEU A 235 -17.85 -10.85 9.24
N ARG A 236 -19.16 -11.12 9.39
CA ARG A 236 -19.92 -11.96 8.44
C ARG A 236 -19.93 -11.42 7.02
N ASN A 237 -20.04 -10.11 6.85
CA ASN A 237 -19.96 -9.46 5.53
C ASN A 237 -18.54 -9.53 4.97
N PHE A 238 -17.52 -9.32 5.81
CA PHE A 238 -16.13 -9.44 5.40
C PHE A 238 -15.80 -10.85 4.92
N LEU A 239 -16.20 -11.90 5.66
CA LEU A 239 -15.99 -13.30 5.27
C LEU A 239 -16.76 -13.66 3.99
N TYR A 240 -17.95 -13.10 3.80
CA TYR A 240 -18.70 -13.25 2.55
C TYR A 240 -17.95 -12.61 1.36
N TYR A 241 -17.40 -11.41 1.52
CA TYR A 241 -16.51 -10.78 0.55
C TYR A 241 -15.30 -11.68 0.22
N VAL A 242 -14.65 -12.25 1.24
CA VAL A 242 -13.49 -13.15 1.04
C VAL A 242 -13.87 -14.34 0.15
N GLU A 243 -15.03 -14.97 0.36
CA GLU A 243 -15.46 -16.10 -0.48
C GLU A 243 -15.89 -15.67 -1.90
N LEU A 244 -16.41 -14.46 -2.08
CA LEU A 244 -16.63 -13.90 -3.41
C LEU A 244 -15.30 -13.70 -4.15
N ALA A 245 -14.29 -13.12 -3.48
CA ALA A 245 -12.95 -12.94 -4.03
C ALA A 245 -12.29 -14.29 -4.38
N GLN A 246 -12.41 -15.30 -3.52
CA GLN A 246 -11.95 -16.67 -3.80
C GLN A 246 -12.68 -17.29 -5.00
N GLY A 247 -14.00 -17.08 -5.10
CA GLY A 247 -14.79 -17.52 -6.24
C GLY A 247 -14.27 -16.91 -7.55
N PHE A 248 -14.07 -15.60 -7.57
CA PHE A 248 -13.51 -14.90 -8.72
C PHE A 248 -12.12 -15.43 -9.09
N ALA A 249 -11.21 -15.58 -8.12
CA ALA A 249 -9.87 -16.13 -8.34
C ALA A 249 -9.90 -17.57 -8.89
N CYS A 250 -10.95 -18.33 -8.55
CA CYS A 250 -11.22 -19.66 -9.12
C CYS A 250 -11.98 -19.62 -10.48
N GLY A 251 -12.05 -18.46 -11.15
CA GLY A 251 -12.68 -18.29 -12.45
C GLY A 251 -14.21 -18.23 -12.44
N LYS A 252 -14.84 -17.94 -11.29
CA LYS A 252 -16.30 -17.79 -11.21
C LYS A 252 -16.74 -16.40 -11.64
N ASN A 253 -17.84 -16.34 -12.40
CA ASN A 253 -18.51 -15.09 -12.74
C ASN A 253 -19.36 -14.62 -11.56
N LEU A 254 -18.97 -13.52 -10.91
CA LEU A 254 -19.70 -12.99 -9.75
C LEU A 254 -21.08 -12.44 -10.08
N ALA A 255 -21.48 -12.29 -11.35
CA ALA A 255 -22.87 -11.97 -11.69
C ALA A 255 -23.84 -13.12 -11.41
N THR A 256 -23.36 -14.37 -11.41
CA THR A 256 -24.20 -15.57 -11.25
C THR A 256 -23.74 -16.48 -10.12
N TYR A 257 -22.48 -16.37 -9.71
CA TYR A 257 -21.91 -17.16 -8.64
C TYR A 257 -22.31 -16.63 -7.26
N GLU A 258 -22.77 -17.53 -6.40
CA GLU A 258 -22.99 -17.26 -4.99
C GLU A 258 -22.11 -18.21 -4.16
N PRO A 259 -21.31 -17.70 -3.21
CA PRO A 259 -20.44 -18.55 -2.42
C PRO A 259 -21.22 -19.41 -1.43
N PRO A 260 -20.65 -20.54 -0.99
CA PRO A 260 -21.30 -21.46 -0.05
C PRO A 260 -21.36 -20.92 1.40
N CYS A 261 -20.69 -19.81 1.70
CA CYS A 261 -20.61 -19.14 2.99
C CYS A 261 -20.05 -20.07 4.08
N ARG A 262 -19.02 -20.84 3.73
CA ARG A 262 -18.35 -21.79 4.63
C ARG A 262 -17.66 -21.09 5.80
N LEU A 263 -16.98 -19.98 5.57
CA LEU A 263 -16.30 -19.17 6.57
C LEU A 263 -17.30 -18.58 7.56
N GLU A 264 -18.38 -17.99 7.04
CA GLU A 264 -19.45 -17.44 7.88
C GLU A 264 -20.11 -18.51 8.77
N LYS A 265 -20.33 -19.71 8.24
CA LYS A 265 -20.91 -20.84 8.99
C LYS A 265 -20.04 -21.29 10.18
N GLN A 266 -18.73 -21.04 10.15
CA GLN A 266 -17.83 -21.36 11.27
C GLN A 266 -18.05 -20.45 12.49
N LEU A 267 -18.67 -19.28 12.32
CA LEU A 267 -18.94 -18.34 13.41
C LEU A 267 -20.10 -18.76 14.34
N GLY A 268 -20.86 -19.81 14.00
CA GLY A 268 -22.05 -20.21 14.76
C GLY A 268 -23.23 -19.23 14.60
N PRO A 269 -24.25 -19.30 15.47
CA PRO A 269 -25.37 -18.34 15.47
C PRO A 269 -24.91 -16.94 15.90
N ILE A 270 -25.73 -15.92 15.60
CA ILE A 270 -25.52 -14.58 16.14
C ILE A 270 -26.02 -14.56 17.58
N GLU A 271 -25.12 -14.36 18.55
CA GLU A 271 -25.46 -14.23 19.97
C GLU A 271 -25.91 -12.80 20.31
N GLU A 272 -25.20 -11.80 19.75
CA GLU A 272 -25.50 -10.38 19.88
C GLU A 272 -25.43 -9.71 18.51
N MET A 273 -26.38 -8.81 18.24
CA MET A 273 -26.35 -8.02 17.02
C MET A 273 -25.22 -7.01 17.08
N PHE A 274 -24.45 -6.95 15.99
CA PHE A 274 -23.36 -6.00 15.85
C PHE A 274 -23.84 -4.55 16.01
N ASP A 275 -23.32 -3.85 17.03
CA ASP A 275 -23.45 -2.39 17.16
C ASP A 275 -22.09 -1.73 16.85
N PRO A 276 -21.98 -0.98 15.74
CA PRO A 276 -20.75 -0.28 15.41
C PRO A 276 -20.31 0.72 16.49
N ARG A 277 -21.24 1.26 17.30
CA ARG A 277 -20.89 2.17 18.39
C ARG A 277 -20.15 1.47 19.53
N HIS A 278 -20.55 0.26 19.88
CA HIS A 278 -19.82 -0.57 20.85
C HIS A 278 -18.44 -0.95 20.31
N ALA A 279 -18.35 -1.39 19.05
CA ALA A 279 -17.07 -1.77 18.45
C ALA A 279 -16.08 -0.59 18.35
N ILE A 280 -16.57 0.62 18.03
CA ILE A 280 -15.75 1.84 18.01
C ILE A 280 -15.29 2.20 19.43
N ALA A 281 -16.18 2.11 20.43
CA ALA A 281 -15.84 2.38 21.83
C ALA A 281 -14.78 1.40 22.37
N GLU A 282 -14.90 0.11 22.06
CA GLU A 282 -13.90 -0.90 22.45
C GLU A 282 -12.55 -0.70 21.73
N ALA A 283 -12.57 -0.35 20.44
CA ALA A 283 -11.35 -0.22 19.64
C ALA A 283 -10.57 1.08 19.94
N TYR A 284 -11.27 2.18 20.24
CA TYR A 284 -10.67 3.51 20.35
C TYR A 284 -10.88 4.21 21.70
N GLY A 285 -11.63 3.61 22.63
CA GLY A 285 -11.99 4.19 23.93
C GLY A 285 -13.28 5.03 23.85
N GLU A 286 -14.00 5.13 24.97
CA GLU A 286 -15.33 5.79 25.07
C GLU A 286 -15.32 7.29 24.69
N GLU A 287 -14.17 7.96 24.73
CA GLU A 287 -14.07 9.41 24.44
C GLU A 287 -14.33 9.77 22.96
N CYS A 288 -14.26 8.80 22.04
CA CYS A 288 -14.46 9.05 20.60
C CYS A 288 -15.93 8.98 20.13
N VAL A 289 -16.89 8.63 21.01
CA VAL A 289 -18.28 8.35 20.60
C VAL A 289 -19.20 9.59 20.65
N THR A 290 -18.69 10.75 21.08
CA THR A 290 -19.51 11.96 21.32
C THR A 290 -19.24 13.16 20.41
N SER A 291 -18.47 13.03 19.33
CA SER A 291 -18.23 14.10 18.34
C SER A 291 -18.81 13.82 16.97
#